data_AF-A0A0D3AGH4-F1
#
_entry.id   AF-A0A0D3AGH4-F1
#
_cell.length_a   1.000
_cell.length_b   1.000
_cell.length_c   1.000
_cell.angle_alpha   90.00
_cell.angle_beta   90.00
_cell.angle_gamma   90.00
#
_symmetry.space_group_name_H-M   'P 1'
#
loop_
_entity.id
_entity.type
_entity.pdbx_description
1 polymer ?
#
loop_
_entity_poly.entity_id
_entity_poly.type
_entity_poly.pdbx_seq_one_letter_code
_entity_poly.pdbx_strand_id
1 'polypeptide(L)'
;WLLWKSDVGDVEIVKHSDQFIHARISKGVDTLNLVAVYAAPTATRRSGLWEQLKEVVQLASEPVVIGGDFNTILRLDERMGGSGRLSQDSLEFGSWINASSLI
;
A
#
# COMPACT_ATOMS: atom_id res chain seq x y z
N TRP A 1 5.31 2.38 15.74
CA TRP A 1 4.59 3.65 15.89
C TRP A 1 3.97 3.98 14.54
N LEU A 2 2.69 4.36 14.48
CA LEU A 2 2.02 4.70 13.22
C LEU A 2 1.93 6.22 13.03
N LEU A 3 1.58 6.95 14.09
CA LEU A 3 1.36 8.39 14.04
C LEU A 3 2.18 9.07 15.14
N TRP A 4 2.71 10.25 14.83
CA TRP A 4 3.52 11.08 15.72
C TRP A 4 2.75 12.30 16.24
N LYS A 5 1.61 12.62 15.62
CA LYS A 5 0.67 13.67 16.06
C LYS A 5 -0.58 13.03 16.64
N SER A 6 -1.09 13.61 17.72
CA SER A 6 -2.32 13.19 18.40
C SER A 6 -3.61 13.76 17.76
N ASP A 7 -3.52 14.88 17.05
CA ASP A 7 -4.71 15.64 16.60
C ASP A 7 -5.32 15.15 15.27
N VAL A 8 -4.98 13.92 14.92
CA VAL A 8 -5.36 13.22 13.68
C VAL A 8 -6.74 12.57 13.75
N GLY A 9 -7.31 12.45 14.96
CA GLY A 9 -8.61 11.81 15.21
C GLY A 9 -8.46 10.48 15.93
N ASP A 10 -9.56 9.74 16.00
CA ASP A 10 -9.59 8.39 16.56
C ASP A 10 -9.02 7.40 15.54
N VAL A 11 -8.08 6.57 15.97
CA VAL A 11 -7.32 5.68 15.10
C VAL A 11 -7.54 4.24 15.54
N GLU A 12 -8.11 3.44 14.66
CA GLU A 12 -8.33 2.01 14.85
C GLU A 12 -7.44 1.24 13.88
N ILE A 13 -6.68 0.27 14.38
CA ILE A 13 -5.93 -0.65 13.52
C ILE A 13 -6.88 -1.77 13.07
N VAL A 14 -7.22 -1.79 11.79
CA VAL A 14 -8.14 -2.77 11.20
C VAL A 14 -7.43 -4.08 10.86
N LYS A 15 -6.25 -3.96 10.25
CA LYS A 15 -5.42 -5.10 9.84
C LYS A 15 -3.96 -4.69 9.80
N HIS A 16 -3.05 -5.60 10.12
CA HIS A 16 -1.63 -5.36 9.92
C HIS A 16 -0.92 -6.65 9.49
N SER A 17 0.24 -6.47 8.87
CA SER A 17 1.20 -7.53 8.55
C SER A 17 2.62 -6.99 8.76
N ASP A 18 3.62 -7.80 8.47
CA ASP A 18 5.02 -7.35 8.46
C ASP A 18 5.31 -6.28 7.38
N GLN A 19 4.41 -6.12 6.41
CA GLN A 19 4.63 -5.27 5.23
C GLN A 19 3.65 -4.10 5.10
N PHE A 20 2.59 -4.05 5.92
CA PHE A 20 1.69 -2.90 5.94
C PHE A 20 0.89 -2.81 7.24
N ILE A 21 0.38 -1.62 7.51
CA ILE A 21 -0.61 -1.35 8.56
C ILE A 21 -1.80 -0.67 7.90
N HIS A 22 -2.99 -1.26 8.01
CA HIS A 22 -4.27 -0.65 7.66
C HIS A 22 -4.93 -0.13 8.93
N ALA A 23 -5.14 1.19 8.95
CA ALA A 23 -5.83 1.89 10.01
C ALA A 23 -7.05 2.62 9.47
N ARG A 24 -8.11 2.67 10.26
CA ARG A 24 -9.28 3.53 10.06
C ARG A 24 -9.10 4.75 10.96
N ILE A 25 -9.17 5.94 10.37
CA ILE A 25 -9.03 7.22 11.06
C ILE A 25 -10.37 7.94 10.99
N SER A 26 -10.91 8.29 12.14
CA SER A 26 -12.21 8.95 12.26
C SER A 26 -12.05 10.31 12.96
N LYS A 27 -12.62 11.37 12.37
CA LYS A 27 -12.63 12.71 12.96
C LYS A 27 -14.02 13.33 12.82
N GLY A 28 -14.85 13.16 13.85
CA GLY A 28 -16.26 13.54 13.79
C GLY A 28 -17.03 12.62 12.84
N VAL A 29 -17.62 13.19 11.78
CA VAL A 29 -18.36 12.42 10.76
C VAL A 29 -17.46 11.92 9.63
N ASP A 30 -16.24 12.45 9.52
CA ASP A 30 -15.30 12.08 8.47
C ASP A 30 -14.54 10.82 8.87
N THR A 31 -14.49 9.84 7.96
CA THR A 31 -13.72 8.61 8.12
C THR A 31 -12.83 8.39 6.90
N LEU A 32 -11.60 7.95 7.14
CA LEU A 32 -10.61 7.61 6.13
C LEU A 32 -9.95 6.26 6.45
N ASN A 33 -9.73 5.44 5.42
CA ASN A 33 -8.85 4.28 5.50
C ASN A 33 -7.43 4.69 5.09
N LEU A 34 -6.46 4.51 5.99
CA LEU A 34 -5.03 4.72 5.73
C LEU A 34 -4.32 3.36 5.70
N VAL A 35 -3.61 3.09 4.62
CA VAL A 35 -2.74 1.91 4.51
C VAL A 35 -1.30 2.38 4.35
N ALA A 36 -0.52 2.23 5.42
CA ALA A 36 0.90 2.52 5.43
C ALA A 36 1.68 1.26 5.02
N VAL A 37 2.41 1.31 3.92
CA VAL A 37 3.14 0.16 3.35
C VAL A 37 4.64 0.29 3.58
N TYR A 38 5.25 -0.79 4.03
CA TYR A 38 6.70 -0.98 4.07
C TYR A 38 7.02 -2.39 3.56
N ALA A 39 7.05 -2.54 2.24
CA ALA A 39 7.20 -3.83 1.59
C ALA A 39 8.64 -4.35 1.68
N ALA A 40 8.82 -5.66 1.71
CA ALA A 40 10.14 -6.27 1.75
C ALA A 40 10.94 -5.95 0.47
N PRO A 41 12.29 -5.86 0.53
CA PRO A 41 13.12 -5.56 -0.65
C PRO A 41 13.14 -6.66 -1.72
N THR A 42 12.81 -7.91 -1.35
CA THR A 42 12.84 -9.07 -2.26
C THR A 42 11.45 -9.48 -2.70
N ALA A 43 11.27 -9.73 -4.00
CA ALA A 43 9.98 -10.11 -4.60
C ALA A 43 9.33 -11.33 -3.94
N THR A 44 10.13 -12.36 -3.59
CA THR A 44 9.62 -13.56 -2.90
C THR A 44 8.98 -13.23 -1.55
N ARG A 45 9.50 -12.23 -0.82
CA ARG A 45 8.93 -11.80 0.46
C ARG A 45 7.72 -10.88 0.28
N ARG A 46 7.60 -10.20 -0.86
CA ARG A 46 6.43 -9.39 -1.25
C ARG A 46 5.28 -10.22 -1.83
N SER A 47 5.49 -11.50 -2.11
CA SER A 47 4.46 -12.38 -2.66
C SER A 47 3.16 -12.30 -1.84
N GLY A 48 2.02 -12.11 -2.52
CA GLY A 48 0.70 -11.96 -1.90
C GLY A 48 0.42 -10.60 -1.25
N LEU A 49 1.37 -9.64 -1.25
CA LEU A 49 1.12 -8.29 -0.74
C LEU A 49 0.07 -7.55 -1.58
N TRP A 50 0.17 -7.63 -2.90
CA TRP A 50 -0.75 -6.95 -3.82
C TRP A 50 -2.18 -7.46 -3.69
N GLU A 51 -2.36 -8.76 -3.47
CA GLU A 51 -3.67 -9.35 -3.22
C GLU A 51 -4.28 -8.87 -1.89
N GLN A 52 -3.47 -8.78 -0.84
CA GLN A 52 -3.91 -8.25 0.45
C GLN A 52 -4.31 -6.77 0.36
N LEU A 53 -3.53 -5.95 -0.36
CA LEU A 53 -3.87 -4.54 -0.55
C LEU A 53 -5.12 -4.38 -1.42
N LYS A 54 -5.31 -5.23 -2.44
CA LYS A 54 -6.53 -5.28 -3.25
C LYS A 54 -7.77 -5.59 -2.40
N GLU A 55 -7.68 -6.56 -1.49
CA GLU A 55 -8.76 -6.89 -0.57
C GLU A 55 -9.15 -5.67 0.29
N VAL A 56 -8.17 -4.93 0.81
CA VAL A 56 -8.43 -3.70 1.59
C VAL A 56 -9.18 -2.67 0.76
N VAL A 57 -8.77 -2.42 -0.49
CA VAL A 57 -9.46 -1.47 -1.38
C VAL A 57 -10.88 -1.92 -1.70
N GLN A 58 -11.09 -3.21 -1.94
CA GLN A 58 -12.40 -3.76 -2.32
C GLN A 58 -13.41 -3.78 -1.17
N LEU A 59 -12.95 -3.96 0.06
CA LEU A 59 -13.80 -4.02 1.25
C LEU A 59 -14.06 -2.65 1.88
N ALA A 60 -13.32 -1.61 1.48
CA ALA A 60 -13.49 -0.28 2.03
C ALA A 60 -14.71 0.44 1.46
N SER A 61 -15.60 0.89 2.34
CA SER A 61 -16.73 1.78 1.99
C SER A 61 -16.35 3.26 2.01
N GLU A 62 -15.34 3.63 2.80
CA GLU A 62 -14.83 4.99 2.97
C GLU A 62 -13.58 5.22 2.13
N PRO A 63 -13.18 6.48 1.85
CA PRO A 63 -12.01 6.78 1.04
C PRO A 63 -10.75 6.06 1.55
N VAL A 64 -9.91 5.60 0.64
CA VAL A 64 -8.68 4.85 0.96
C VAL A 64 -7.47 5.64 0.48
N VAL A 65 -6.50 5.84 1.37
CA VAL A 65 -5.17 6.36 1.06
C VAL A 65 -4.17 5.26 1.31
N ILE A 66 -3.44 4.85 0.28
CA ILE A 66 -2.36 3.87 0.38
C ILE A 66 -1.06 4.58 0.05
N GLY A 67 -0.06 4.45 0.91
CA GLY A 67 1.24 5.08 0.69
C GLY A 67 2.35 4.46 1.53
N GLY A 68 3.59 4.69 1.10
CA GLY A 68 4.78 4.18 1.79
C GLY A 68 5.86 3.74 0.81
N ASP A 69 6.71 2.81 1.26
CA ASP A 69 7.78 2.22 0.45
C ASP A 69 7.37 0.83 -0.03
N PHE A 70 7.13 0.72 -1.34
CA PHE A 70 6.72 -0.52 -2.00
C PHE A 70 7.90 -1.39 -2.42
N ASN A 71 9.14 -0.89 -2.35
CA ASN A 71 10.36 -1.60 -2.75
C ASN A 71 10.30 -2.28 -4.14
N THR A 72 9.47 -1.75 -5.04
CA THR A 72 9.30 -2.20 -6.42
C THR A 72 9.15 -1.00 -7.33
N ILE A 73 9.41 -1.20 -8.61
CA ILE A 73 9.36 -0.17 -9.64
C ILE A 73 8.15 -0.40 -10.55
N LEU A 74 7.47 0.67 -10.95
CA LEU A 74 6.41 0.67 -11.97
C LEU A 74 6.99 0.78 -13.37
N ARG A 75 8.15 1.42 -13.51
CA ARG A 75 8.76 1.68 -14.81
C ARG A 75 10.27 1.48 -14.77
N LEU A 76 10.84 1.12 -15.91
CA LEU A 76 12.27 0.84 -16.05
C LEU A 76 13.14 2.08 -15.83
N ASP A 77 12.59 3.27 -16.08
CA ASP A 77 13.26 4.56 -15.90
C ASP A 77 13.34 5.02 -14.44
N GLU A 78 12.61 4.37 -13.52
CA GLU A 78 12.73 4.64 -12.07
C GLU A 78 14.05 4.13 -11.48
N ARG A 79 14.82 3.33 -12.23
CA ARG A 79 16.08 2.75 -11.77
C ARG A 79 17.22 2.99 -12.77
N MET A 80 18.28 3.67 -12.32
CA MET A 80 19.53 3.72 -13.08
C MET A 80 20.34 2.44 -12.84
N GLY A 81 20.10 1.42 -13.67
CA GLY A 81 20.80 0.13 -13.66
C GLY A 81 19.89 -1.08 -13.39
N GLY A 82 20.24 -2.22 -13.99
CA GLY A 82 19.45 -3.47 -13.97
C GLY A 82 19.42 -4.14 -15.35
N SER A 83 18.76 -5.30 -15.48
CA SER A 83 18.73 -6.07 -16.75
C SER A 83 17.83 -5.45 -17.83
N GLY A 84 17.36 -4.20 -17.67
CA GLY A 84 16.42 -3.54 -18.59
C GLY A 84 15.04 -4.21 -18.68
N ARG A 85 14.66 -5.04 -17.70
CA ARG A 85 13.37 -5.76 -17.66
C ARG A 85 12.70 -5.61 -16.30
N LEU A 86 11.39 -5.38 -16.29
CA LEU A 86 10.60 -5.36 -15.06
C LEU A 86 10.51 -6.79 -14.52
N SER A 87 10.55 -6.93 -13.20
CA SER A 87 10.30 -8.22 -12.56
C SER A 87 8.81 -8.58 -12.70
N GLN A 88 8.47 -9.87 -12.57
CA GLN A 88 7.07 -10.30 -12.55
C GLN A 88 6.28 -9.57 -11.45
N ASP A 89 6.87 -9.40 -10.27
CA ASP A 89 6.31 -8.62 -9.15
C ASP A 89 6.05 -7.16 -9.52
N SER A 90 6.93 -6.53 -10.30
CA SER A 90 6.77 -5.16 -10.78
C SER A 90 5.60 -5.03 -11.77
N LEU A 91 5.38 -6.04 -12.62
CA LEU A 91 4.24 -6.08 -13.53
C LEU A 91 2.92 -6.30 -12.79
N GLU A 92 2.93 -7.15 -11.76
CA GLU A 92 1.78 -7.40 -10.88
C GLU A 92 1.42 -6.14 -10.08
N PHE A 93 2.43 -5.44 -9.56
CA PHE A 93 2.25 -4.15 -8.90
C PHE A 93 1.60 -3.12 -9.83
N GLY A 94 2.12 -2.96 -11.05
CA GLY A 94 1.54 -2.04 -12.03
C GLY A 94 0.11 -2.41 -12.42
N SER A 95 -0.17 -3.71 -12.57
CA SER A 95 -1.51 -4.21 -12.86
C SER A 95 -2.49 -3.94 -11.70
N TRP A 96 -2.04 -4.14 -10.46
CA TRP A 96 -2.83 -3.87 -9.26
C TRP A 96 -3.17 -2.39 -9.12
N ILE A 97 -2.18 -1.51 -9.30
CA ILE A 97 -2.36 -0.07 -9.23
C ILE A 97 -3.40 0.42 -10.26
N ASN A 98 -3.27 -0.02 -11.52
CA ASN A 98 -4.21 0.34 -12.59
C ASN A 98 -5.63 -0.20 -12.32
N ALA A 99 -5.73 -1.46 -11.87
CA ALA A 99 -7.02 -2.08 -11.54
C ALA A 99 -7.72 -1.42 -10.34
N SER A 100 -6.96 -0.74 -9.48
CA SER A 100 -7.48 -0.06 -8.29
C SER A 100 -7.73 1.43 -8.52
N SER A 101 -7.51 1.95 -9.74
CA SER A 101 -7.62 3.37 -10.11
C SER A 101 -6.88 4.31 -9.14
N LEU A 102 -5.74 3.85 -8.62
CA LEU A 102 -4.91 4.60 -7.68
C LEU A 102 -4.01 5.64 -8.38
N ILE A 103 -3.90 5.56 -9.72
CA ILE A 103 -3.29 6.54 -10.65
C ILE A 103 -3.95 6.45 -12.03
#